data_AF-A0A370DIM4-F1
#
_entry.id   AF-A0A370DIM4-F1
#
_cell.length_a   1.000
_cell.length_b   1.000
_cell.length_c   1.000
_cell.angle_alpha   90.00
_cell.angle_beta   90.00
_cell.angle_gamma   90.00
#
_symmetry.space_group_name_H-M   'P 1'
#
loop_
_entity.id
_entity.type
_entity.pdbx_description
1 polymer ?
#
loop_
_entity_poly.entity_id
_entity_poly.type
_entity_poly.pdbx_seq_one_letter_code
_entity_poly.pdbx_strand_id
1 'polypeptide(L)'
;MSRIVILLLIAFLMSCSNSLDIQLEPEVSMFLSNDAEQKIRLTQKDEAYVVLNEWLHENSSDWFVTSGSYPGGVYVQSGSDGIQVTETQVVIYSTSSNEPRAIFIQDIGKDELSKIKDFGK
;
A
#
# COMPACT_ATOMS: atom_id res chain seq x y z
N MET A 1 28.16 23.45 26.23
CA MET A 1 27.10 22.44 26.47
C MET A 1 25.98 22.50 25.44
N SER A 2 25.51 23.68 25.01
CA SER A 2 24.42 23.79 24.03
C SER A 2 24.69 23.19 22.63
N ARG A 3 25.95 23.15 22.16
CA ARG A 3 26.28 22.57 20.84
C ARG A 3 26.09 21.05 20.75
N ILE A 4 26.27 20.32 21.86
CA ILE A 4 26.07 18.86 21.90
C ILE A 4 24.58 18.52 21.92
N VAL A 5 23.77 19.35 22.60
CA VAL A 5 22.31 19.19 22.67
C VAL A 5 21.67 19.37 21.29
N ILE A 6 22.16 20.32 20.49
CA ILE A 6 21.66 20.56 19.12
C ILE A 6 21.96 19.37 18.20
N LEU A 7 23.16 18.77 18.30
CA LEU A 7 23.53 17.61 17.48
C LEU A 7 22.72 16.35 17.83
N LEU A 8 22.33 16.19 19.10
CA LEU A 8 21.49 15.07 19.58
C LEU A 8 20.02 15.20 19.13
N LEU A 9 19.50 16.43 19.02
CA LEU A 9 18.15 16.70 18.52
C LEU A 9 17.98 16.40 17.02
N ILE A 10 19.02 16.63 16.22
CA ILE A 10 18.98 16.36 14.77
C ILE A 10 18.97 14.84 14.49
N ALA A 11 19.64 14.04 15.32
CA ALA A 11 19.67 12.58 15.18
C ALA A 11 18.33 11.90 15.52
N PHE A 12 17.47 12.55 16.32
CA PHE A 12 16.18 11.99 16.75
C PHE A 12 15.03 12.16 15.74
N LEU A 13 15.23 12.94 14.67
CA LEU A 13 14.21 13.14 13.64
C LEU A 13 14.22 12.06 12.55
N MET A 14 15.14 11.09 12.63
CA MET A 14 15.12 9.92 11.75
C MET A 14 14.06 8.95 12.24
N SER A 15 12.79 9.25 11.93
CA SER A 15 11.70 8.28 12.00
C SER A 15 12.08 7.07 11.14
N CYS A 16 11.91 5.85 11.66
CA CYS A 16 12.19 4.62 10.93
C CYS A 16 11.13 4.39 9.84
N SER A 17 11.14 5.19 8.77
CA SER A 17 10.49 4.80 7.52
C SER A 17 11.31 3.69 6.85
N ASN A 18 10.61 2.80 6.16
CA ASN A 18 11.22 1.72 5.39
C ASN A 18 11.10 2.04 3.90
N SER A 19 12.10 1.57 3.15
CA SER A 19 11.98 1.48 1.70
C SER A 19 11.36 0.13 1.34
N LEU A 20 10.38 0.13 0.45
CA LEU A 20 9.68 -1.06 -0.01
C LEU A 20 9.54 -0.98 -1.53
N ASP A 21 10.16 -1.91 -2.25
CA ASP A 21 10.05 -2.02 -3.71
C ASP A 21 9.08 -3.16 -4.02
N ILE A 22 7.81 -2.80 -4.27
CA ILE A 22 6.77 -3.73 -4.70
C ILE A 22 6.52 -3.52 -6.19
N GLN A 23 6.60 -4.62 -6.93
CA GLN A 23 6.18 -4.67 -8.32
C GLN A 23 5.00 -5.63 -8.42
N LEU A 24 3.95 -5.20 -9.11
CA LEU A 24 2.83 -6.08 -9.36
C LEU A 24 3.26 -7.22 -10.29
N GLU A 25 2.78 -8.42 -9.97
CA GLU A 25 2.83 -9.55 -10.89
C GLU A 25 2.10 -9.18 -12.20
N PRO A 26 2.49 -9.74 -13.37
CA PRO A 26 1.92 -9.35 -14.67
C PRO A 26 0.39 -9.43 -14.75
N GLU A 27 -0.21 -10.24 -13.87
CA GLU A 27 -1.63 -10.39 -13.66
C GLU A 27 -1.95 -10.42 -12.17
N VAL A 28 -2.89 -9.58 -11.75
CA VAL A 28 -3.32 -9.47 -10.35
C VAL A 28 -4.82 -9.66 -10.23
N SER A 29 -5.24 -10.07 -9.03
CA SER A 29 -6.64 -10.29 -8.70
C SER A 29 -7.13 -9.19 -7.78
N MET A 30 -8.13 -8.43 -8.22
CA MET A 30 -8.79 -7.39 -7.44
C MET A 30 -10.09 -7.91 -6.84
N PHE A 31 -10.36 -7.52 -5.60
CA PHE A 31 -11.53 -7.87 -4.79
C PHE A 31 -12.09 -6.60 -4.17
N LEU A 32 -13.42 -6.50 -4.12
CA LEU A 32 -14.11 -5.33 -3.57
C LEU A 32 -14.51 -5.60 -2.13
N SER A 33 -14.35 -4.61 -1.25
CA SER A 33 -14.75 -4.75 0.16
C SER A 33 -16.26 -5.00 0.34
N ASN A 34 -17.09 -4.53 -0.59
CA ASN A 34 -18.55 -4.71 -0.56
C ASN A 34 -19.02 -5.98 -1.29
N ASP A 35 -18.14 -6.63 -2.06
CA ASP A 35 -18.43 -7.87 -2.78
C ASP A 35 -17.12 -8.67 -2.97
N ALA A 36 -16.79 -9.46 -1.94
CA ALA A 36 -15.56 -10.25 -1.93
C ALA A 36 -15.61 -11.46 -2.86
N GLU A 37 -16.79 -11.86 -3.36
CA GLU A 37 -16.93 -12.93 -4.35
C GLU A 37 -16.61 -12.43 -5.76
N GLN A 38 -16.84 -11.14 -6.01
CA GLN A 38 -16.48 -10.51 -7.27
C GLN A 38 -14.96 -10.35 -7.41
N LYS A 39 -14.37 -11.27 -8.17
CA LYS A 39 -12.97 -11.25 -8.57
C LYS A 39 -12.80 -10.57 -9.94
N ILE A 40 -12.08 -9.45 -9.97
CA ILE A 40 -11.73 -8.74 -11.21
C ILE A 40 -10.26 -9.02 -11.52
N ARG A 41 -9.97 -9.45 -12.75
CA ARG A 41 -8.59 -9.66 -13.22
C ARG A 41 -8.06 -8.37 -13.82
N LEU A 42 -6.90 -7.92 -13.34
CA LEU A 42 -6.17 -6.80 -13.94
C LEU A 42 -4.83 -7.29 -14.52
N THR A 43 -4.41 -6.64 -15.58
CA THR A 43 -3.19 -6.90 -16.33
C THR A 43 -2.51 -5.59 -16.69
N GLN A 44 -1.28 -5.66 -17.22
CA GLN A 44 -0.53 -4.50 -17.70
C GLN A 44 -1.23 -3.64 -18.78
N LYS A 45 -2.36 -4.10 -19.34
CA LYS A 45 -3.16 -3.34 -20.31
C LYS A 45 -4.25 -2.49 -19.65
N ASP A 46 -4.56 -2.75 -18.39
CA ASP A 46 -5.63 -2.10 -17.66
C ASP A 46 -5.11 -0.82 -16.99
N GLU A 47 -5.79 0.30 -17.19
CA GLU A 47 -5.37 1.59 -16.63
C GLU A 47 -5.19 1.53 -15.10
N ALA A 48 -6.10 0.84 -14.41
CA ALA A 48 -6.05 0.56 -12.99
C ALA A 48 -4.73 -0.11 -12.57
N TYR A 49 -4.31 -1.14 -13.30
CA TYR A 49 -3.04 -1.83 -13.05
C TYR A 49 -1.86 -0.87 -13.17
N VAL A 50 -1.80 -0.13 -14.28
CA VAL A 50 -0.67 0.75 -14.60
C VAL A 50 -0.51 1.81 -13.51
N VAL A 51 -1.61 2.48 -13.16
CA VAL A 51 -1.63 3.51 -12.12
C VAL A 51 -1.18 2.97 -10.77
N LEU A 52 -1.67 1.80 -10.35
CA LEU A 52 -1.26 1.21 -9.08
C LEU A 52 0.21 0.81 -9.07
N ASN A 53 0.68 0.17 -10.14
CA ASN A 53 2.06 -0.30 -10.24
C ASN A 53 3.06 0.88 -10.28
N GLU A 54 2.75 1.93 -11.04
CA GLU A 54 3.55 3.16 -11.07
C GLU A 54 3.58 3.84 -9.69
N TRP A 55 2.41 3.97 -9.05
CA TRP A 55 2.34 4.58 -7.72
C TRP A 55 3.16 3.83 -6.68
N LEU A 56 3.09 2.48 -6.65
CA LEU A 56 3.90 1.65 -5.75
C LEU A 56 5.41 1.84 -5.99
N HIS A 57 5.82 1.98 -7.24
CA HIS A 57 7.21 2.22 -7.60
C HIS A 57 7.70 3.62 -7.17
N GLU A 58 6.91 4.66 -7.47
CA GLU A 58 7.23 6.06 -7.15
C GLU A 58 7.19 6.32 -5.64
N ASN A 59 6.32 5.62 -4.91
CA ASN A 59 6.14 5.75 -3.47
C ASN A 59 6.82 4.60 -2.71
N SER A 60 8.01 4.19 -3.15
CA SER A 60 8.79 3.14 -2.49
C SER A 60 9.44 3.57 -1.18
N SER A 61 9.36 4.85 -0.79
CA SER A 61 9.82 5.38 0.51
C SER A 61 8.66 5.67 1.46
N ASP A 62 8.99 5.98 2.72
CA ASP A 62 8.02 6.48 3.71
C ASP A 62 6.92 5.49 4.13
N TRP A 63 7.21 4.19 4.02
CA TRP A 63 6.37 3.13 4.56
C TRP A 63 6.57 2.98 6.07
N PHE A 64 5.45 2.95 6.78
CA PHE A 64 5.42 2.70 8.22
C PHE A 64 5.03 1.26 8.50
N VAL A 65 5.71 0.62 9.47
CA VAL A 65 5.31 -0.71 9.93
C VAL A 65 3.93 -0.63 10.58
N THR A 66 3.07 -1.57 10.25
CA THR A 66 1.74 -1.65 10.86
C THR A 66 1.31 -3.07 11.20
N SER A 67 0.13 -3.20 11.81
CA SER A 67 -0.54 -4.46 12.10
C SER A 67 -2.06 -4.24 12.21
N GLY A 68 -2.82 -5.33 12.22
CA GLY A 68 -4.28 -5.30 12.36
C GLY A 68 -5.00 -5.37 11.03
N SER A 69 -6.27 -4.97 11.05
CA SER A 69 -7.17 -5.04 9.89
C SER A 69 -7.68 -3.65 9.55
N TYR A 70 -7.69 -3.35 8.25
CA TYR A 70 -8.14 -2.06 7.74
C TYR A 70 -9.48 -2.25 7.03
N PRO A 71 -10.51 -1.44 7.34
CA PRO A 71 -11.82 -1.58 6.73
C PRO A 71 -11.87 -0.93 5.34
N GLY A 72 -12.69 -1.52 4.46
CA GLY A 72 -13.13 -0.90 3.21
C GLY A 72 -12.08 -0.87 2.09
N GLY A 73 -12.39 -0.12 1.04
CA GLY A 73 -11.51 0.04 -0.11
C GLY A 73 -11.50 -1.16 -1.06
N VAL A 74 -10.43 -1.25 -1.83
CA VAL A 74 -10.20 -2.26 -2.85
C VAL A 74 -8.96 -3.07 -2.49
N TYR A 75 -9.05 -4.39 -2.54
CA TYR A 75 -7.96 -5.29 -2.23
C TYR A 75 -7.42 -5.93 -3.50
N VAL A 76 -6.11 -5.83 -3.74
CA VAL A 76 -5.42 -6.39 -4.89
C VAL A 76 -4.43 -7.43 -4.41
N GLN A 77 -4.60 -8.67 -4.85
CA GLN A 77 -3.68 -9.77 -4.60
C GLN A 77 -2.69 -9.91 -5.77
N SER A 78 -1.40 -9.79 -5.46
CA SER A 78 -0.27 -9.89 -6.38
C SER A 78 0.77 -10.85 -5.82
N GLY A 79 0.78 -12.10 -6.30
CA GLY A 79 1.71 -13.11 -5.79
C GLY A 79 1.53 -13.37 -4.29
N SER A 80 2.58 -13.10 -3.51
CA SER A 80 2.59 -13.22 -2.04
C SER A 80 2.21 -11.95 -1.28
N ASP A 81 1.84 -10.89 -2.01
CA ASP A 81 1.52 -9.58 -1.44
C ASP A 81 0.04 -9.25 -1.67
N GLY A 82 -0.57 -8.69 -0.64
CA GLY A 82 -1.89 -8.08 -0.68
C GLY A 82 -1.76 -6.58 -0.58
N ILE A 83 -2.38 -5.84 -1.49
CA ILE A 83 -2.37 -4.39 -1.52
C ILE A 83 -3.80 -3.90 -1.33
N GLN A 84 -4.08 -3.27 -0.20
CA GLN A 84 -5.38 -2.66 0.07
C GLN A 84 -5.29 -1.15 -0.17
N VAL A 85 -6.10 -0.62 -1.06
CA VAL A 85 -6.23 0.81 -1.33
C VAL A 85 -7.55 1.29 -0.73
N THR A 86 -7.45 2.09 0.32
CA THR A 86 -8.59 2.76 0.98
C THR A 86 -8.72 4.19 0.48
N GLU A 87 -9.66 4.96 1.03
CA GLU A 87 -9.83 6.38 0.67
C GLU A 87 -8.57 7.22 0.94
N THR A 88 -7.84 6.90 2.00
CA THR A 88 -6.74 7.73 2.53
C THR A 88 -5.43 6.98 2.74
N GLN A 89 -5.40 5.66 2.54
CA GLN A 89 -4.23 4.83 2.84
C GLN A 89 -4.05 3.68 1.85
N VAL A 90 -2.79 3.33 1.59
CA VAL A 90 -2.40 2.04 1.00
C VAL A 90 -1.78 1.18 2.10
N VAL A 91 -2.26 -0.07 2.20
CA VAL A 91 -1.79 -1.05 3.19
C VAL A 91 -1.27 -2.28 2.47
N ILE A 92 -0.05 -2.70 2.82
CA ILE A 92 0.57 -3.92 2.33
C ILE A 92 0.38 -5.03 3.35
N TYR A 93 -0.08 -6.18 2.86
CA TYR A 93 -0.26 -7.41 3.59
C TYR A 93 0.71 -8.46 3.06
N SER A 94 1.37 -9.19 3.95
CA SER A 94 1.98 -10.47 3.58
C SER A 94 0.90 -11.54 3.53
N THR A 95 0.79 -12.24 2.40
CA THR A 95 -0.08 -13.42 2.24
C THR A 95 0.70 -14.73 2.27
N SER A 96 1.94 -14.71 2.77
CA SER A 96 2.78 -15.91 2.92
C SER A 96 2.30 -16.84 4.03
N SER A 97 1.46 -16.35 4.95
CA SER A 97 0.77 -17.13 5.99
C SER A 97 -0.68 -17.42 5.60
N ASN A 98 -1.31 -18.40 6.28
CA ASN A 98 -2.73 -18.75 6.07
C ASN A 98 -3.68 -17.56 6.21
N GLU A 99 -3.31 -16.57 7.02
CA GLU A 99 -4.05 -15.32 7.19
C GLU A 99 -3.19 -14.16 6.71
N PRO A 100 -3.72 -13.25 5.87
CA PRO A 100 -3.04 -12.03 5.48
C PRO A 100 -2.71 -11.17 6.71
N ARG A 101 -1.47 -10.68 6.79
CA ARG A 101 -1.03 -9.81 7.89
C ARG A 101 -0.56 -8.48 7.35
N ALA A 102 -1.18 -7.39 7.80
CA ALA A 102 -0.73 -6.05 7.48
C ALA A 102 0.71 -5.87 8.00
N ILE A 103 1.60 -5.38 7.15
CA ILE A 103 3.02 -5.20 7.45
C ILE A 103 3.47 -3.76 7.22
N PHE A 104 2.90 -3.08 6.22
CA PHE A 104 3.22 -1.70 5.91
C PHE A 104 1.99 -0.87 5.60
N ILE A 105 2.07 0.43 5.88
CA ILE A 105 1.04 1.41 5.54
C ILE A 105 1.69 2.70 5.06
N GLN A 106 1.02 3.37 4.13
CA GLN A 106 1.35 4.70 3.67
C GLN A 106 0.06 5.50 3.44
N ASP A 107 0.05 6.76 3.86
CA ASP A 107 -1.07 7.66 3.63
C ASP A 107 -1.05 8.16 2.17
N ILE A 108 -2.24 8.37 1.61
CA ILE A 108 -2.44 8.88 0.26
C ILE A 108 -3.41 10.06 0.24
N GLY A 109 -3.22 10.94 -0.73
CA GLY A 109 -4.12 12.04 -1.02
C GLY A 109 -5.49 11.57 -1.52
N LYS A 110 -6.49 12.44 -1.33
CA LYS A 110 -7.88 12.17 -1.73
C LYS A 110 -8.05 11.83 -3.21
N ASP A 111 -7.25 12.44 -4.08
CA ASP A 111 -7.36 12.26 -5.54
C ASP A 111 -6.41 11.18 -6.08
N GLU A 112 -5.45 10.73 -5.26
CA GLU A 112 -4.50 9.68 -5.64
C GLU A 112 -5.19 8.32 -5.77
N LEU A 113 -4.71 7.50 -6.70
CA LEU A 113 -5.25 6.17 -6.98
C LEU A 113 -6.76 6.15 -7.26
N SER A 114 -7.35 7.26 -7.73
CA SER A 114 -8.79 7.35 -8.07
C SER A 114 -9.26 6.21 -8.99
N LYS A 115 -8.45 5.86 -9.98
CA LYS A 115 -8.69 4.74 -10.89
C LYS A 115 -8.83 3.38 -10.20
N ILE A 116 -8.22 3.19 -9.03
CA ILE A 116 -8.43 2.00 -8.20
C ILE A 116 -9.64 2.22 -7.28
N LYS A 117 -9.70 3.35 -6.58
CA LYS A 117 -10.73 3.63 -5.57
C LYS A 117 -12.15 3.63 -6.16
N ASP A 118 -12.31 4.03 -7.41
CA ASP A 118 -13.60 4.05 -8.10
C ASP A 118 -14.22 2.66 -8.28
N PHE A 119 -13.45 1.57 -8.17
CA PHE A 119 -14.01 0.21 -8.14
C PHE A 119 -14.68 -0.13 -6.80
N GLY A 120 -14.28 0.50 -5.71
CA GLY A 120 -14.79 0.22 -4.36
C GLY A 120 -16.03 1.03 -3.96
N LYS A 121 -16.46 1.96 -4.83
CA LYS A 121 -17.65 2.83 -4.64
C LYS A 121 -18.88 2.18 -5.25
#